data_AF-A0A8S1D1I8-F1
#
_entry.id   AF-A0A8S1D1I8-F1
#
_cell.length_a   1.000
_cell.length_b   1.000
_cell.length_c   1.000
_cell.angle_alpha   90.00
_cell.angle_beta   90.00
_cell.angle_gamma   90.00
#
_symmetry.space_group_name_H-M   'P 1'
#
loop_
_entity.id
_entity.type
_entity.pdbx_description
1 polymer ?
#
loop_
_entity_poly.entity_id
_entity_poly.type
_entity_poly.pdbx_seq_one_letter_code
_entity_poly.pdbx_strand_id
1 'polypeptide(L)'
;MNLEQVASVDLTCTKGNGTAAVLFATLLSSLIGKQCRLSNPNQYPMDTPADQFLPEYDFIVIGAGSAGAAVAGRLSEVENWNVLLLEAGDNPGLTSEVPVLFFESQHTQDDWEFWPEADGKSCLGMEGGRCYWPRGKALGGTSVLNAMIYVRGNKHDYDNWERMGNTGWGYEEVLKYFKKSENADKSDEFHAKGGPLEAQVYKNGEPKLISESFYDAAKELGYEKIDVNSATPVGYGTAPSTQKDNVRFNTAKAFLSPAKDRRNLHISKNSHVTKLRFDKNENRITGVEFVKGGEKQYAMATKEVVLSAGAIGSPHILLLSGIGPQQHLNEIGIDVVKDAPFVGKNLQDHILFLGNIFALTNVNLNTADPEQFKVEEFFKYLMHRTGYYSTIGTYDFMSFINTPLNKDNPQHPDIQIHHLIVMAKDPLVWPLFLKNQGYNQETRDYLQQLNENHTLFSPVITLLRPESAGEVKLKSSNPIEKPLIFANYFSHDDDVHRVVEAVKYHKRFAKTEAMAKLGIKRVDYLPACAKFEKDSDEYHECALRQIGSTIYHPVGTCKMGADPLMSVVDPELRVHGIKGLRVADASIMPKIVSGNTNAPSIMIGERAADFIKKAWL
;
A
#
# COMPACT_ATOMS: atom_id res chain seq x y z
N MET A 1 12.48 -1.35 21.80
CA MET A 1 13.09 -2.05 22.95
C MET A 1 14.60 -1.87 22.85
N ASN A 2 15.22 -1.07 23.73
CA ASN A 2 16.68 -0.92 23.75
C ASN A 2 17.31 -2.23 24.23
N LEU A 3 18.42 -2.65 23.60
CA LEU A 3 19.21 -3.83 23.98
C LEU A 3 19.68 -3.82 25.45
N GLU A 4 19.60 -2.67 26.12
CA GLU A 4 19.91 -2.49 27.54
C GLU A 4 18.82 -3.04 28.50
N GLN A 5 17.58 -3.29 28.05
CA GLN A 5 16.50 -3.81 28.90
C GLN A 5 16.44 -5.35 29.02
N VAL A 6 17.23 -6.10 28.25
CA VAL A 6 17.25 -7.57 28.30
C VAL A 6 18.11 -8.11 29.47
N ALA A 7 18.83 -7.22 30.17
CA ALA A 7 19.71 -7.58 31.29
C ALA A 7 18.99 -7.47 32.65
N SER A 8 17.98 -8.30 32.91
CA SER A 8 17.43 -8.50 34.26
C SER A 8 17.02 -9.95 34.55
N VAL A 9 17.64 -10.92 33.88
CA VAL A 9 17.48 -12.33 34.24
C VAL A 9 18.54 -12.69 35.27
N ASP A 10 18.12 -12.88 36.53
CA ASP A 10 18.97 -13.29 37.64
C ASP A 10 19.33 -14.79 37.48
N LEU A 11 20.27 -15.07 36.57
CA LEU A 11 20.70 -16.43 36.24
C LEU A 11 21.94 -16.81 37.05
N THR A 12 21.83 -17.88 37.84
CA THR A 12 23.00 -18.56 38.41
C THR A 12 23.70 -19.39 37.34
N CYS A 13 24.56 -18.75 36.54
CA CYS A 13 25.30 -19.41 35.47
C CYS A 13 26.61 -20.06 35.99
N THR A 14 26.89 -21.29 35.56
CA THR A 14 28.23 -21.89 35.70
C THR A 14 29.23 -21.11 34.85
N LYS A 15 30.46 -20.87 35.34
CA LYS A 15 31.50 -20.18 34.55
C LYS A 15 31.73 -20.92 33.22
N GLY A 16 31.41 -20.25 32.11
CA GLY A 16 31.53 -20.81 30.76
C GLY A 16 32.99 -20.89 30.33
N ASN A 17 33.67 -22.00 30.63
CA ASN A 17 34.96 -22.36 30.05
C ASN A 17 34.80 -23.55 29.09
N GLY A 18 35.66 -23.65 28.08
CA GLY A 18 35.69 -24.78 27.14
C GLY A 18 34.79 -24.62 25.91
N THR A 19 34.68 -25.69 25.11
CA THR A 19 34.05 -25.69 23.77
C THR A 19 32.61 -25.19 23.77
N ALA A 20 31.82 -25.48 24.81
CA ALA A 20 30.43 -25.04 24.91
C ALA A 20 30.30 -23.50 24.95
N ALA A 21 31.17 -22.82 25.71
CA ALA A 21 31.17 -21.37 25.78
C ALA A 21 31.58 -20.72 24.44
N VAL A 22 32.55 -21.33 23.74
CA VAL A 22 32.97 -20.89 22.40
C VAL A 22 31.84 -21.04 21.38
N LEU A 23 31.12 -22.17 21.39
CA LEU A 23 29.99 -22.40 20.50
C LEU A 23 28.85 -21.40 20.76
N PHE A 24 28.55 -21.11 22.02
CA PHE A 24 27.55 -20.11 22.40
C PHE A 24 27.94 -18.70 21.90
N ALA A 25 29.19 -18.27 22.15
CA ALA A 25 29.67 -16.96 21.68
C ALA A 25 29.69 -16.87 20.14
N THR A 26 30.01 -17.97 19.45
CA THR A 26 29.97 -18.07 17.98
C THR A 26 28.55 -17.94 17.46
N LEU A 27 27.58 -18.63 18.10
CA LEU A 27 26.16 -18.52 17.76
C LEU A 27 25.66 -17.09 17.94
N LEU A 28 25.95 -16.46 19.08
CA LEU A 28 25.57 -15.08 19.35
C LEU A 28 26.15 -14.11 18.32
N SER A 29 27.43 -14.24 17.99
CA SER A 29 28.10 -13.43 16.96
C SER A 29 27.47 -13.64 15.58
N SER A 30 27.11 -14.88 15.24
CA SER A 30 26.39 -15.20 13.99
C SER A 30 25.00 -14.55 13.95
N LEU A 31 24.26 -14.56 15.06
CA LEU A 31 22.94 -13.92 15.15
C LEU A 31 23.02 -12.40 14.98
N ILE A 32 23.98 -11.75 15.66
CA ILE A 32 24.25 -10.31 15.50
C ILE A 32 24.57 -10.01 14.02
N GLY A 33 25.47 -10.77 13.41
CA GLY A 33 25.82 -10.61 12.00
C GLY A 33 24.62 -10.79 11.05
N LYS A 34 23.73 -11.75 11.32
CA LYS A 34 22.49 -11.98 10.54
C LYS A 34 21.46 -10.87 10.73
N GLN A 35 21.36 -10.29 11.92
CA GLN A 35 20.50 -9.13 12.19
C GLN A 35 21.01 -7.89 11.45
N CYS A 36 22.31 -7.60 11.49
CA CYS A 36 22.91 -6.49 10.73
C CYS A 36 22.73 -6.64 9.21
N ARG A 37 22.55 -7.87 8.70
CA ARG A 37 22.26 -8.12 7.28
C ARG A 37 20.77 -8.02 6.91
N LEU A 38 19.85 -7.93 7.89
CA LEU A 38 18.43 -7.68 7.60
C LEU A 38 18.22 -6.25 7.09
N SER A 39 18.85 -5.28 7.73
CA SER A 39 18.85 -3.89 7.29
C SER A 39 20.30 -3.42 7.19
N ASN A 40 20.79 -3.20 5.97
CA ASN A 40 22.07 -2.55 5.74
C ASN A 40 21.81 -1.08 5.42
N PRO A 41 22.12 -0.11 6.31
CA PRO A 41 21.89 1.30 6.05
C PRO A 41 22.56 1.81 4.77
N ASN A 42 23.70 1.22 4.39
CA ASN A 42 24.45 1.56 3.18
C ASN A 42 23.76 1.08 1.90
N GLN A 43 22.65 0.34 2.01
CA GLN A 43 21.82 -0.03 0.86
C GLN A 43 21.04 1.17 0.35
N TYR A 44 20.63 2.10 1.21
CA TYR A 44 19.90 3.30 0.81
C TYR A 44 20.87 4.42 0.42
N PRO A 45 20.47 5.35 -0.47
CA PRO A 45 21.26 6.53 -0.78
C PRO A 45 21.55 7.40 0.44
N MET A 46 22.67 8.11 0.41
CA MET A 46 23.01 9.08 1.45
C MET A 46 22.08 10.29 1.40
N ASP A 47 21.85 10.91 2.56
CA ASP A 47 21.17 12.21 2.60
C ASP A 47 22.07 13.27 1.98
N THR A 48 21.54 14.08 1.08
CA THR A 48 22.18 15.29 0.56
C THR A 48 21.78 16.46 1.46
N PRO A 49 22.72 17.05 2.21
CA PRO A 49 22.47 18.25 3.00
C PRO A 49 22.09 19.45 2.12
N ALA A 50 21.30 20.38 2.67
CA ALA A 50 20.81 21.54 1.90
C ALA A 50 21.94 22.48 1.45
N ASP A 51 23.05 22.57 2.19
CA ASP A 51 24.24 23.36 1.84
C ASP A 51 25.05 22.74 0.68
N GLN A 52 24.76 21.50 0.30
CA GLN A 52 25.36 20.81 -0.85
C GLN A 52 24.47 20.84 -2.09
N PHE A 53 23.32 21.51 -2.03
CA PHE A 53 22.45 21.61 -3.19
C PHE A 53 23.10 22.44 -4.31
N LEU A 54 22.84 22.03 -5.55
CA LEU A 54 23.16 22.85 -6.70
C LEU A 54 22.31 24.14 -6.68
N PRO A 55 22.80 25.23 -7.27
CA PRO A 55 22.00 26.47 -7.41
C PRO A 55 20.66 26.23 -8.13
N GLU A 56 20.65 25.30 -9.08
CA GLU A 56 19.48 24.90 -9.85
C GLU A 56 19.56 23.43 -10.27
N TYR A 57 18.40 22.80 -10.43
CA TYR A 57 18.24 21.43 -10.89
C TYR A 57 17.43 21.42 -12.17
N ASP A 58 17.66 20.46 -13.06
CA ASP A 58 16.75 20.24 -14.19
C ASP A 58 15.37 19.81 -13.69
N PHE A 59 15.36 18.85 -12.76
CA PHE A 59 14.15 18.28 -12.22
C PHE A 59 14.16 18.23 -10.71
N ILE A 60 13.01 18.55 -10.10
CA ILE A 60 12.77 18.30 -8.68
C ILE A 60 11.62 17.30 -8.57
N VAL A 61 11.87 16.14 -7.96
CA VAL A 61 10.87 15.12 -7.65
C VAL A 61 10.47 15.26 -6.18
N ILE A 62 9.17 15.36 -5.90
CA ILE A 62 8.64 15.53 -4.55
C ILE A 62 8.01 14.21 -4.09
N GLY A 63 8.61 13.57 -3.10
CA GLY A 63 8.20 12.29 -2.54
C GLY A 63 8.95 11.11 -3.15
N ALA A 64 9.65 10.34 -2.32
CA ALA A 64 10.37 9.12 -2.70
C ALA A 64 9.48 7.87 -2.59
N GLY A 65 8.18 8.03 -2.84
CA GLY A 65 7.19 6.95 -2.79
C GLY A 65 7.31 5.94 -3.93
N SER A 66 6.29 5.10 -4.09
CA SER A 66 6.29 4.04 -5.10
C SER A 66 6.55 4.56 -6.52
N ALA A 67 5.90 5.66 -6.90
CA ALA A 67 6.09 6.30 -8.20
C ALA A 67 7.34 7.19 -8.24
N GLY A 68 7.52 8.06 -7.24
CA GLY A 68 8.59 9.06 -7.23
C GLY A 68 10.00 8.46 -7.19
N ALA A 69 10.18 7.32 -6.51
CA ALA A 69 11.43 6.57 -6.56
C ALA A 69 11.77 6.11 -8.00
N ALA A 70 10.78 5.61 -8.75
CA ALA A 70 10.96 5.22 -10.14
C ALA A 70 11.26 6.44 -11.02
N VAL A 71 10.52 7.55 -10.86
CA VAL A 71 10.77 8.79 -11.61
C VAL A 71 12.22 9.26 -11.42
N ALA A 72 12.65 9.49 -10.17
CA ALA A 72 13.99 10.01 -9.88
C ALA A 72 15.11 9.04 -10.35
N GLY A 73 14.92 7.73 -10.11
CA GLY A 73 15.85 6.70 -10.57
C GLY A 73 16.00 6.65 -12.09
N ARG A 74 14.91 6.86 -12.84
CA ARG A 74 14.91 6.84 -14.32
C ARG A 74 15.40 8.16 -14.93
N LEU A 75 15.07 9.30 -14.36
CA LEU A 75 15.54 10.61 -14.86
C LEU A 75 17.05 10.74 -14.70
N SER A 76 17.62 10.26 -13.59
CA SER A 76 19.06 10.29 -13.35
C SER A 76 19.89 9.37 -14.24
N GLU A 77 19.26 8.48 -15.03
CA GLU A 77 19.96 7.72 -16.09
C GLU A 77 20.51 8.63 -17.20
N VAL A 78 19.97 9.85 -17.33
CA VAL A 78 20.44 10.86 -18.26
C VAL A 78 21.52 11.70 -17.58
N GLU A 79 22.79 11.42 -17.91
CA GLU A 79 23.95 11.95 -17.18
C GLU A 79 24.04 13.49 -17.12
N ASN A 80 23.50 14.18 -18.14
CA ASN A 80 23.52 15.65 -18.21
C ASN A 80 22.32 16.32 -17.52
N TRP A 81 21.46 15.57 -16.83
CA TRP A 81 20.35 16.13 -16.05
C TRP A 81 20.64 16.04 -14.56
N ASN A 82 20.54 17.17 -13.87
CA ASN A 82 20.60 17.24 -12.42
C ASN A 82 19.21 17.02 -11.82
N VAL A 83 19.06 16.01 -10.97
CA VAL A 83 17.79 15.63 -10.35
C VAL A 83 17.90 15.76 -8.83
N LEU A 84 16.97 16.51 -8.23
CA LEU A 84 16.78 16.56 -6.78
C LEU A 84 15.53 15.77 -6.39
N LEU A 85 15.65 14.81 -5.49
CA LEU A 85 14.53 14.11 -4.87
C LEU A 85 14.39 14.58 -3.42
N LEU A 86 13.21 15.08 -3.05
CA LEU A 86 12.88 15.52 -1.70
C LEU A 86 11.91 14.53 -1.05
N GLU A 87 12.30 13.93 0.08
CA GLU A 87 11.46 13.02 0.87
C GLU A 87 11.29 13.55 2.29
N ALA A 88 10.05 13.54 2.79
CA ALA A 88 9.72 14.03 4.12
C ALA A 88 10.22 13.11 5.24
N GLY A 89 10.34 11.80 4.97
CA GLY A 89 10.90 10.81 5.89
C GLY A 89 12.39 10.50 5.71
N ASP A 90 12.86 9.55 6.51
CA ASP A 90 14.23 9.00 6.47
C ASP A 90 14.25 7.63 5.75
N ASN A 91 15.33 6.87 5.90
CA ASN A 91 15.34 5.44 5.59
C ASN A 91 14.28 4.71 6.44
N PRO A 92 13.61 3.69 5.89
CA PRO A 92 12.67 2.89 6.67
C PRO A 92 13.38 2.13 7.79
N GLY A 93 12.70 1.95 8.92
CA GLY A 93 13.20 1.21 10.06
C GLY A 93 13.36 -0.30 9.83
N LEU A 94 14.09 -0.98 10.72
CA LEU A 94 14.33 -2.44 10.64
C LEU A 94 13.02 -3.25 10.59
N THR A 95 11.97 -2.81 11.27
CA THR A 95 10.65 -3.46 11.28
C THR A 95 10.09 -3.60 9.86
N SER A 96 10.31 -2.61 8.99
CA SER A 96 9.89 -2.64 7.59
C SER A 96 10.50 -3.82 6.83
N GLU A 97 11.70 -4.27 7.20
CA GLU A 97 12.44 -5.32 6.49
C GLU A 97 11.81 -6.71 6.66
N VAL A 98 11.14 -6.96 7.79
CA VAL A 98 10.59 -8.26 8.13
C VAL A 98 9.14 -8.35 7.64
N PRO A 99 8.82 -9.25 6.69
CA PRO A 99 7.52 -9.31 6.02
C PRO A 99 6.29 -9.23 6.93
N VAL A 100 6.24 -10.06 7.98
CA VAL A 100 5.05 -10.18 8.84
C VAL A 100 4.82 -8.95 9.73
N LEU A 101 5.87 -8.14 9.95
CA LEU A 101 5.86 -6.98 10.85
C LEU A 101 5.35 -5.70 10.17
N PHE A 102 4.79 -5.77 8.97
CA PHE A 102 4.36 -4.57 8.26
C PHE A 102 3.30 -3.76 9.02
N PHE A 103 2.42 -4.42 9.78
CA PHE A 103 1.49 -3.72 10.68
C PHE A 103 2.21 -2.96 11.78
N GLU A 104 3.33 -3.46 12.32
CA GLU A 104 4.12 -2.73 13.33
C GLU A 104 4.82 -1.48 12.77
N SER A 105 4.91 -1.35 11.45
CA SER A 105 5.46 -0.12 10.83
C SER A 105 4.45 1.04 10.85
N GLN A 106 3.18 0.76 11.13
CA GLN A 106 2.12 1.75 11.28
C GLN A 106 2.17 2.40 12.68
N HIS A 107 1.62 3.61 12.82
CA HIS A 107 1.70 4.39 14.06
C HIS A 107 3.14 4.64 14.55
N THR A 108 4.08 4.74 13.60
CA THR A 108 5.49 5.03 13.87
C THR A 108 5.92 6.31 13.16
N GLN A 109 7.18 6.70 13.34
CA GLN A 109 7.77 7.80 12.59
C GLN A 109 7.76 7.56 11.07
N ASP A 110 7.66 6.32 10.59
CA ASP A 110 7.62 5.97 9.17
C ASP A 110 6.20 6.07 8.60
N ASP A 111 5.23 6.53 9.39
CA ASP A 111 3.84 6.74 9.01
C ASP A 111 3.47 8.23 9.04
N TRP A 112 2.57 8.63 8.15
CA TRP A 112 1.88 9.90 8.19
C TRP A 112 0.69 9.90 9.16
N GLU A 113 0.11 8.73 9.44
CA GLU A 113 -1.02 8.51 10.35
C GLU A 113 -2.25 9.37 10.00
N PHE A 114 -2.83 9.17 8.82
CA PHE A 114 -4.05 9.89 8.47
C PHE A 114 -5.29 9.26 9.10
N TRP A 115 -6.26 10.10 9.40
CA TRP A 115 -7.57 9.71 9.92
C TRP A 115 -8.62 10.44 9.10
N PRO A 116 -9.32 9.80 8.16
CA PRO A 116 -10.47 10.41 7.51
C PRO A 116 -11.53 10.86 8.52
N GLU A 117 -12.27 11.90 8.15
CA GLU A 117 -13.35 12.45 8.97
C GLU A 117 -14.49 11.44 9.09
N ALA A 118 -15.08 11.36 10.29
CA ALA A 118 -16.21 10.48 10.55
C ALA A 118 -17.45 10.96 9.79
N ASP A 119 -18.14 10.04 9.12
CA ASP A 119 -19.35 10.32 8.34
C ASP A 119 -20.62 9.71 8.94
N GLY A 120 -20.48 8.94 10.03
CA GLY A 120 -21.59 8.23 10.68
C GLY A 120 -22.17 7.07 9.87
N LYS A 121 -21.51 6.64 8.78
CA LYS A 121 -21.96 5.58 7.86
C LYS A 121 -20.98 4.43 7.73
N SER A 122 -19.70 4.67 7.98
CA SER A 122 -18.61 3.70 7.85
C SER A 122 -17.71 3.70 9.08
N CYS A 123 -16.90 2.64 9.26
CA CYS A 123 -15.92 2.53 10.33
C CYS A 123 -16.51 2.74 11.75
N LEU A 124 -17.78 2.36 11.96
CA LEU A 124 -18.52 2.64 13.19
C LEU A 124 -17.97 1.88 14.41
N GLY A 125 -17.36 0.72 14.18
CA GLY A 125 -16.69 -0.10 15.19
C GLY A 125 -15.22 0.30 15.44
N MET A 126 -14.78 1.44 14.91
CA MET A 126 -13.42 1.95 15.07
C MET A 126 -13.32 3.06 16.12
N GLU A 127 -12.10 3.35 16.56
CA GLU A 127 -11.83 4.43 17.50
C GLU A 127 -12.31 5.77 16.94
N GLY A 128 -13.24 6.41 17.67
CA GLY A 128 -13.85 7.67 17.25
C GLY A 128 -14.75 7.58 16.01
N GLY A 129 -15.11 6.37 15.54
CA GLY A 129 -15.89 6.19 14.31
C GLY A 129 -15.13 6.59 13.05
N ARG A 130 -13.79 6.52 13.08
CA ARG A 130 -12.91 6.94 11.98
C ARG A 130 -12.07 5.77 11.51
N CYS A 131 -11.91 5.65 10.20
CA CYS A 131 -10.96 4.71 9.64
C CYS A 131 -9.52 5.18 9.89
N TYR A 132 -8.58 4.27 10.06
CA TYR A 132 -7.16 4.61 10.11
C TYR A 132 -6.51 4.42 8.73
N TRP A 133 -5.81 5.44 8.23
CA TRP A 133 -5.17 5.44 6.90
C TRP A 133 -3.64 5.62 7.04
N PRO A 134 -2.89 4.53 7.23
CA PRO A 134 -1.43 4.57 7.30
C PRO A 134 -0.85 4.87 5.92
N ARG A 135 0.07 5.83 5.79
CA ARG A 135 0.81 6.16 4.54
C ARG A 135 2.29 6.30 4.86
N GLY A 136 3.14 5.72 4.01
CA GLY A 136 4.58 5.68 4.30
C GLY A 136 5.24 7.05 4.19
N LYS A 137 6.04 7.38 5.20
CA LYS A 137 6.87 8.58 5.34
C LYS A 137 8.33 8.15 5.51
N ALA A 138 8.90 7.63 4.44
CA ALA A 138 10.28 7.15 4.35
C ALA A 138 10.70 7.02 2.88
N LEU A 139 11.98 6.81 2.60
CA LEU A 139 12.43 6.38 1.27
C LEU A 139 11.73 5.08 0.86
N GLY A 140 10.97 5.12 -0.24
CA GLY A 140 10.09 4.07 -0.71
C GLY A 140 8.60 4.36 -0.46
N GLY A 141 8.28 5.36 0.36
CA GLY A 141 6.93 5.74 0.77
C GLY A 141 6.12 4.54 1.24
N THR A 142 4.85 4.43 0.85
CA THR A 142 3.98 3.33 1.28
C THR A 142 4.50 1.92 0.94
N SER A 143 5.42 1.76 0.00
CA SER A 143 6.03 0.44 -0.27
C SER A 143 6.85 -0.12 0.91
N VAL A 144 7.17 0.70 1.90
CA VAL A 144 7.86 0.29 3.15
C VAL A 144 6.92 -0.32 4.19
N LEU A 145 5.60 -0.10 4.09
CA LEU A 145 4.61 -0.58 5.08
C LEU A 145 3.45 -1.37 4.46
N ASN A 146 3.44 -1.56 3.14
CA ASN A 146 2.42 -2.37 2.47
C ASN A 146 2.58 -3.88 2.77
N ALA A 147 1.57 -4.68 2.38
CA ALA A 147 1.61 -6.14 2.48
C ALA A 147 2.46 -6.82 1.37
N MET A 148 3.28 -6.07 0.62
CA MET A 148 4.17 -6.56 -0.45
C MET A 148 3.49 -7.38 -1.56
N ILE A 149 2.16 -7.35 -1.68
CA ILE A 149 1.42 -8.03 -2.74
C ILE A 149 1.66 -7.30 -4.06
N TYR A 150 2.03 -8.06 -5.10
CA TYR A 150 2.24 -7.55 -6.45
C TYR A 150 1.10 -7.97 -7.38
N VAL A 151 0.14 -7.05 -7.57
CA VAL A 151 -1.00 -7.18 -8.48
C VAL A 151 -1.06 -5.96 -9.38
N ARG A 152 -1.34 -6.15 -10.67
CA ARG A 152 -1.38 -5.09 -11.69
C ARG A 152 -2.78 -4.57 -11.98
N GLY A 153 -3.83 -5.26 -11.56
CA GLY A 153 -5.20 -4.97 -11.96
C GLY A 153 -5.60 -5.72 -13.23
N ASN A 154 -6.66 -5.26 -13.89
CA ASN A 154 -7.27 -5.90 -15.04
C ASN A 154 -7.11 -5.04 -16.30
N LYS A 155 -6.97 -5.67 -17.48
CA LYS A 155 -6.90 -4.98 -18.78
C LYS A 155 -8.02 -3.95 -18.97
N HIS A 156 -9.24 -4.29 -18.56
CA HIS A 156 -10.39 -3.40 -18.70
C HIS A 156 -10.28 -2.10 -17.89
N ASP A 157 -9.48 -2.06 -16.81
CA ASP A 157 -9.24 -0.83 -16.05
C ASP A 157 -8.53 0.22 -16.92
N TYR A 158 -7.45 -0.20 -17.57
CA TYR A 158 -6.57 0.63 -18.37
C TYR A 158 -7.22 1.01 -19.71
N ASP A 159 -7.85 0.05 -20.37
CA ASP A 159 -8.63 0.32 -21.59
C ASP A 159 -9.81 1.28 -21.29
N ASN A 160 -10.37 1.24 -20.07
CA ASN A 160 -11.35 2.24 -19.65
C ASN A 160 -10.73 3.62 -19.46
N TRP A 161 -9.53 3.72 -18.87
CA TRP A 161 -8.83 5.00 -18.76
C TRP A 161 -8.60 5.64 -20.14
N GLU A 162 -8.22 4.83 -21.13
CA GLU A 162 -8.07 5.29 -22.51
C GLU A 162 -9.41 5.71 -23.13
N ARG A 163 -10.47 4.91 -22.97
CA ARG A 163 -11.83 5.28 -23.43
C ARG A 163 -12.36 6.57 -22.80
N MET A 164 -11.90 6.92 -21.59
CA MET A 164 -12.20 8.20 -20.93
C MET A 164 -11.40 9.39 -21.53
N GLY A 165 -10.66 9.18 -22.62
CA GLY A 165 -9.90 10.21 -23.31
C GLY A 165 -8.43 10.30 -22.90
N ASN A 166 -7.92 9.37 -22.09
CA ASN A 166 -6.51 9.32 -21.71
C ASN A 166 -5.71 8.49 -22.71
N THR A 167 -5.54 9.01 -23.92
CA THR A 167 -4.89 8.31 -25.02
C THR A 167 -3.54 7.73 -24.64
N GLY A 168 -3.32 6.47 -25.04
CA GLY A 168 -2.12 5.72 -24.77
C GLY A 168 -2.11 5.05 -23.40
N TRP A 169 -3.12 5.23 -22.54
CA TRP A 169 -3.22 4.53 -21.25
C TRP A 169 -3.89 3.15 -21.33
N GLY A 170 -4.13 2.64 -22.54
CA GLY A 170 -4.60 1.28 -22.78
C GLY A 170 -3.66 0.21 -22.21
N TYR A 171 -4.20 -1.00 -22.01
CA TYR A 171 -3.45 -2.08 -21.36
C TYR A 171 -2.17 -2.46 -22.10
N GLU A 172 -2.18 -2.44 -23.44
CA GLU A 172 -1.02 -2.81 -24.26
C GLU A 172 0.17 -1.87 -24.04
N GLU A 173 -0.11 -0.58 -23.83
CA GLU A 173 0.88 0.44 -23.54
C GLU A 173 1.41 0.31 -22.12
N VAL A 174 0.52 0.17 -21.13
CA VAL A 174 0.96 0.09 -19.72
C VAL A 174 1.64 -1.23 -19.38
N LEU A 175 1.31 -2.34 -20.07
CA LEU A 175 1.94 -3.64 -19.88
C LEU A 175 3.46 -3.57 -20.13
N LYS A 176 3.90 -2.75 -21.09
CA LYS A 176 5.33 -2.54 -21.37
C LYS A 176 6.07 -2.00 -20.14
N TYR A 177 5.44 -1.12 -19.39
CA TYR A 177 6.00 -0.50 -18.19
C TYR A 177 5.98 -1.44 -16.98
N PHE A 178 4.93 -2.24 -16.82
CA PHE A 178 4.94 -3.33 -15.84
C PHE A 178 6.11 -4.30 -16.09
N LYS A 179 6.26 -4.76 -17.33
CA LYS A 179 7.36 -5.64 -17.74
C LYS A 179 8.75 -4.99 -17.62
N LYS A 180 8.85 -3.67 -17.84
CA LYS A 180 10.11 -2.91 -17.69
C LYS A 180 10.59 -2.87 -16.23
N SER A 181 9.68 -2.75 -15.26
CA SER A 181 10.06 -2.67 -13.85
C SER A 181 10.36 -4.01 -13.22
N GLU A 182 9.70 -5.09 -13.63
CA GLU A 182 9.69 -6.32 -12.85
C GLU A 182 10.85 -7.28 -13.13
N ASN A 183 11.19 -8.04 -12.10
CA ASN A 183 11.99 -9.25 -12.16
C ASN A 183 11.17 -10.43 -11.64
N ALA A 184 10.41 -11.06 -12.54
CA ALA A 184 9.52 -12.18 -12.24
C ALA A 184 10.24 -13.54 -12.26
N ASP A 185 9.58 -14.60 -11.79
CA ASP A 185 10.10 -15.97 -11.83
C ASP A 185 10.16 -16.56 -13.26
N LYS A 186 9.36 -16.00 -14.17
CA LYS A 186 9.20 -16.44 -15.57
C LYS A 186 9.21 -15.25 -16.53
N SER A 187 9.38 -15.52 -17.81
CA SER A 187 9.21 -14.53 -18.87
C SER A 187 8.29 -15.10 -19.95
N ASP A 188 7.20 -14.40 -20.22
CA ASP A 188 6.14 -14.80 -21.15
C ASP A 188 5.43 -13.55 -21.71
N GLU A 189 4.20 -13.71 -22.20
CA GLU A 189 3.36 -12.60 -22.69
C GLU A 189 3.17 -11.51 -21.63
N PHE A 190 2.89 -11.90 -20.38
CA PHE A 190 2.57 -10.99 -19.29
C PHE A 190 3.77 -10.67 -18.41
N HIS A 191 4.80 -11.52 -18.37
CA HIS A 191 5.90 -11.42 -17.40
C HIS A 191 7.26 -11.18 -18.06
N ALA A 192 8.13 -10.46 -17.36
CA ALA A 192 9.51 -10.20 -17.76
C ALA A 192 10.52 -10.41 -16.61
N LYS A 193 11.78 -10.59 -17.00
CA LYS A 193 12.93 -10.68 -16.10
C LYS A 193 13.87 -9.52 -16.33
N GLY A 194 14.64 -9.17 -15.30
CA GLY A 194 15.73 -8.20 -15.40
C GLY A 194 15.36 -6.75 -15.08
N GLY A 195 14.09 -6.47 -14.76
CA GLY A 195 13.71 -5.18 -14.18
C GLY A 195 14.25 -4.98 -12.76
N PRO A 196 14.26 -3.74 -12.25
CA PRO A 196 14.78 -3.43 -10.92
C PRO A 196 13.95 -3.95 -9.74
N LEU A 197 12.66 -4.23 -9.92
CA LEU A 197 11.73 -4.62 -8.86
C LEU A 197 11.59 -6.14 -8.79
N GLU A 198 12.00 -6.74 -7.67
CA GLU A 198 11.75 -8.16 -7.41
C GLU A 198 10.24 -8.40 -7.25
N ALA A 199 9.67 -9.31 -8.05
CA ALA A 199 8.24 -9.66 -8.02
C ALA A 199 8.09 -11.17 -8.19
N GLN A 200 8.36 -11.92 -7.14
CA GLN A 200 8.48 -13.39 -7.17
C GLN A 200 7.46 -14.06 -6.26
N VAL A 201 7.03 -15.27 -6.61
CA VAL A 201 6.11 -16.07 -5.79
C VAL A 201 6.86 -16.62 -4.57
N TYR A 202 6.18 -16.69 -3.42
CA TYR A 202 6.79 -17.27 -2.22
C TYR A 202 7.10 -18.74 -2.44
N LYS A 203 8.30 -19.15 -2.02
CA LYS A 203 8.74 -20.55 -2.19
C LYS A 203 8.34 -21.44 -1.01
N ASN A 204 8.02 -20.87 0.17
CA ASN A 204 7.94 -21.61 1.44
C ASN A 204 6.79 -21.18 2.39
N GLY A 205 5.68 -20.60 1.91
CA GLY A 205 4.75 -19.85 2.76
C GLY A 205 3.63 -20.63 3.48
N GLU A 206 3.07 -21.68 2.88
CA GLU A 206 1.72 -22.13 3.25
C GLU A 206 1.62 -23.61 3.63
N PRO A 207 0.74 -23.97 4.59
CA PRO A 207 0.27 -25.34 4.72
C PRO A 207 -0.46 -25.72 3.44
N LYS A 208 0.20 -26.49 2.57
CA LYS A 208 -0.34 -26.92 1.26
C LYS A 208 -1.78 -27.42 1.33
N LEU A 209 -2.14 -28.10 2.42
CA LEU A 209 -3.49 -28.59 2.66
C LEU A 209 -4.56 -27.47 2.58
N ILE A 210 -4.28 -26.28 3.13
CA ILE A 210 -5.24 -25.17 3.14
C ILE A 210 -5.40 -24.60 1.73
N SER A 211 -4.31 -24.23 1.06
CA SER A 211 -4.42 -23.66 -0.29
C SER A 211 -4.95 -24.65 -1.31
N GLU A 212 -4.56 -25.93 -1.25
CA GLU A 212 -5.15 -26.98 -2.09
C GLU A 212 -6.66 -27.12 -1.85
N SER A 213 -7.11 -27.13 -0.59
CA SER A 213 -8.56 -27.17 -0.28
C SER A 213 -9.29 -25.94 -0.80
N PHE A 214 -8.66 -24.77 -0.82
CA PHE A 214 -9.29 -23.56 -1.33
C PHE A 214 -9.40 -23.58 -2.86
N TYR A 215 -8.38 -24.10 -3.56
CA TYR A 215 -8.46 -24.35 -5.00
C TYR A 215 -9.54 -25.38 -5.34
N ASP A 216 -9.64 -26.47 -4.58
CA ASP A 216 -10.68 -27.49 -4.79
C ASP A 216 -12.09 -26.91 -4.55
N ALA A 217 -12.28 -26.15 -3.47
CA ALA A 217 -13.54 -25.47 -3.17
C ALA A 217 -13.91 -24.45 -4.25
N ALA A 218 -12.94 -23.69 -4.76
CA ALA A 218 -13.14 -22.77 -5.87
C ALA A 218 -13.61 -23.50 -7.12
N LYS A 219 -12.98 -24.63 -7.44
CA LYS A 219 -13.32 -25.48 -8.58
C LYS A 219 -14.74 -26.07 -8.47
N GLU A 220 -15.15 -26.50 -7.28
CA GLU A 220 -16.54 -26.93 -7.00
C GLU A 220 -17.56 -25.82 -7.30
N LEU A 221 -17.16 -24.55 -7.20
CA LEU A 221 -17.99 -23.38 -7.51
C LEU A 221 -17.77 -22.84 -8.94
N GLY A 222 -16.98 -23.52 -9.77
CA GLY A 222 -16.74 -23.16 -11.16
C GLY A 222 -15.65 -22.09 -11.39
N TYR A 223 -14.81 -21.81 -10.39
CA TYR A 223 -13.65 -20.94 -10.55
C TYR A 223 -12.38 -21.74 -10.79
N GLU A 224 -11.59 -21.30 -11.76
CA GLU A 224 -10.33 -21.94 -12.15
C GLU A 224 -9.12 -21.30 -11.47
N LYS A 225 -7.99 -22.02 -11.52
CA LYS A 225 -6.69 -21.47 -11.13
C LYS A 225 -6.19 -20.49 -12.20
N ILE A 226 -5.71 -19.33 -11.76
CA ILE A 226 -5.29 -18.23 -12.64
C ILE A 226 -3.89 -17.70 -12.30
N ASP A 227 -3.30 -17.02 -13.27
CA ASP A 227 -2.25 -16.03 -13.04
C ASP A 227 -2.92 -14.69 -12.72
N VAL A 228 -2.73 -14.19 -11.50
CA VAL A 228 -3.37 -12.95 -11.03
C VAL A 228 -2.91 -11.69 -11.77
N ASN A 229 -1.84 -11.78 -12.55
CA ASN A 229 -1.28 -10.69 -13.36
C ASN A 229 -1.41 -10.93 -14.88
N SER A 230 -2.24 -11.91 -15.29
CA SER A 230 -2.72 -12.03 -16.67
C SER A 230 -3.64 -10.86 -17.05
N ALA A 231 -4.09 -10.79 -18.32
CA ALA A 231 -4.91 -9.68 -18.79
C ALA A 231 -6.27 -9.56 -18.08
N THR A 232 -6.97 -10.67 -17.87
CA THR A 232 -8.34 -10.67 -17.31
C THR A 232 -8.52 -11.74 -16.23
N PRO A 233 -7.83 -11.61 -15.08
CA PRO A 233 -7.85 -12.61 -14.02
C PRO A 233 -9.22 -12.68 -13.36
N VAL A 234 -9.90 -13.84 -13.48
CA VAL A 234 -11.11 -14.19 -12.73
C VAL A 234 -10.98 -15.64 -12.28
N GLY A 235 -10.88 -15.86 -10.98
CA GLY A 235 -10.53 -17.15 -10.38
C GLY A 235 -9.66 -17.00 -9.16
N TYR A 236 -8.93 -18.06 -8.84
CA TYR A 236 -8.07 -18.16 -7.67
C TYR A 236 -6.61 -18.31 -8.08
N GLY A 237 -5.70 -17.61 -7.41
CA GLY A 237 -4.30 -17.64 -7.77
C GLY A 237 -3.39 -17.13 -6.67
N THR A 238 -2.10 -17.42 -6.83
CA THR A 238 -1.06 -16.90 -5.95
C THR A 238 -0.51 -15.59 -6.51
N ALA A 239 -0.46 -14.56 -5.68
CA ALA A 239 0.17 -13.29 -6.02
C ALA A 239 1.69 -13.33 -5.79
N PRO A 240 2.49 -12.85 -6.74
CA PRO A 240 3.89 -12.55 -6.47
C PRO A 240 4.04 -11.51 -5.35
N SER A 241 5.20 -11.48 -4.72
CA SER A 241 5.53 -10.52 -3.67
C SER A 241 6.76 -9.69 -4.01
N THR A 242 6.74 -8.43 -3.56
CA THR A 242 7.89 -7.51 -3.64
C THR A 242 8.89 -7.78 -2.53
N GLN A 243 9.59 -8.91 -2.63
CA GLN A 243 10.56 -9.41 -1.66
C GLN A 243 11.79 -9.98 -2.35
N LYS A 244 12.92 -9.96 -1.63
CA LYS A 244 14.17 -10.62 -2.02
C LYS A 244 14.70 -11.40 -0.84
N ASP A 245 14.94 -12.70 -1.01
CA ASP A 245 15.39 -13.59 0.06
C ASP A 245 14.50 -13.52 1.32
N ASN A 246 13.18 -13.38 1.11
CA ASN A 246 12.14 -13.19 2.13
C ASN A 246 12.36 -11.97 3.04
N VAL A 247 13.00 -10.93 2.50
CA VAL A 247 13.11 -9.59 3.08
C VAL A 247 12.37 -8.62 2.16
N ARG A 248 11.69 -7.62 2.72
CA ARG A 248 10.99 -6.61 1.94
C ARG A 248 11.89 -5.99 0.87
N PHE A 249 11.38 -5.88 -0.35
CA PHE A 249 12.03 -5.19 -1.45
C PHE A 249 11.19 -3.99 -1.91
N ASN A 250 11.36 -2.87 -1.21
CA ASN A 250 10.62 -1.62 -1.46
C ASN A 250 11.14 -0.86 -2.70
N THR A 251 10.44 0.20 -3.12
CA THR A 251 10.80 0.95 -4.34
C THR A 251 12.07 1.77 -4.23
N ALA A 252 12.48 2.19 -3.03
CA ALA A 252 13.79 2.83 -2.86
C ALA A 252 14.93 1.83 -3.14
N LYS A 253 14.81 0.57 -2.69
CA LYS A 253 15.76 -0.49 -3.03
C LYS A 253 15.78 -0.80 -4.52
N ALA A 254 14.63 -0.80 -5.17
CA ALA A 254 14.51 -1.08 -6.59
C ALA A 254 15.11 0.04 -7.46
N PHE A 255 14.76 1.30 -7.19
CA PHE A 255 15.02 2.40 -8.14
C PHE A 255 16.09 3.41 -7.67
N LEU A 256 16.26 3.59 -6.36
CA LEU A 256 17.20 4.59 -5.83
C LEU A 256 18.54 3.96 -5.43
N SER A 257 18.54 2.77 -4.81
CA SER A 257 19.76 2.08 -4.43
C SER A 257 20.71 1.80 -5.61
N PRO A 258 20.25 1.40 -6.81
CA PRO A 258 21.14 1.25 -7.96
C PRO A 258 21.68 2.57 -8.52
N ALA A 259 21.02 3.68 -8.19
CA ALA A 259 21.37 5.02 -8.65
C ALA A 259 22.14 5.85 -7.60
N LYS A 260 22.38 5.30 -6.40
CA LYS A 260 22.87 6.05 -5.23
C LYS A 260 24.24 6.71 -5.40
N ASP A 261 25.06 6.17 -6.30
CA ASP A 261 26.43 6.65 -6.57
C ASP A 261 26.50 7.59 -7.79
N ARG A 262 25.35 7.88 -8.43
CA ARG A 262 25.28 8.81 -9.57
C ARG A 262 25.44 10.24 -9.08
N ARG A 263 26.39 10.97 -9.67
CA ARG A 263 26.72 12.36 -9.27
C ARG A 263 25.64 13.38 -9.60
N ASN A 264 24.71 13.04 -10.48
CA ASN A 264 23.63 13.91 -10.95
C ASN A 264 22.29 13.65 -10.23
N LEU A 265 22.26 12.77 -9.22
CA LEU A 265 21.09 12.50 -8.38
C LEU A 265 21.37 12.90 -6.93
N HIS A 266 20.72 13.95 -6.47
CA HIS A 266 20.73 14.37 -5.08
C HIS A 266 19.44 13.94 -4.39
N ILE A 267 19.55 13.30 -3.23
CA ILE A 267 18.41 12.78 -2.47
C ILE A 267 18.45 13.41 -1.09
N SER A 268 17.46 14.24 -0.79
CA SER A 268 17.33 14.91 0.49
C SER A 268 16.19 14.32 1.29
N LYS A 269 16.55 13.66 2.39
CA LYS A 269 15.66 13.09 3.39
C LYS A 269 15.24 14.15 4.39
N ASN A 270 14.22 13.84 5.20
CA ASN A 270 13.69 14.73 6.23
C ASN A 270 13.39 16.14 5.69
N SER A 271 12.89 16.20 4.44
CA SER A 271 12.66 17.40 3.64
C SER A 271 11.18 17.49 3.26
N HIS A 272 10.39 18.17 4.08
CA HIS A 272 8.95 18.28 3.89
C HIS A 272 8.63 19.47 2.99
N VAL A 273 8.22 19.21 1.74
CA VAL A 273 7.78 20.25 0.80
C VAL A 273 6.47 20.89 1.25
N THR A 274 6.46 22.20 1.40
CA THR A 274 5.33 22.97 1.93
C THR A 274 4.58 23.75 0.86
N LYS A 275 5.27 24.17 -0.23
CA LYS A 275 4.68 25.00 -1.28
C LYS A 275 5.46 24.92 -2.59
N LEU A 276 4.77 25.01 -3.72
CA LEU A 276 5.35 25.22 -5.04
C LEU A 276 5.58 26.70 -5.31
N ARG A 277 6.70 27.05 -5.94
CA ARG A 277 7.02 28.44 -6.32
C ARG A 277 6.55 28.72 -7.74
N PHE A 278 5.61 29.66 -7.87
CA PHE A 278 5.01 30.05 -9.13
C PHE A 278 5.54 31.41 -9.60
N ASP A 279 6.01 31.46 -10.84
CA ASP A 279 6.31 32.71 -11.55
C ASP A 279 5.10 33.12 -12.39
N LYS A 280 4.50 34.26 -12.03
CA LYS A 280 3.34 34.84 -12.72
C LYS A 280 3.66 35.31 -14.13
N ASN A 281 4.90 35.74 -14.40
CA ASN A 281 5.30 36.27 -15.71
C ASN A 281 5.47 35.13 -16.73
N GLU A 282 6.02 34.00 -16.29
CA GLU A 282 6.21 32.81 -17.14
C GLU A 282 5.02 31.85 -17.15
N ASN A 283 4.07 32.06 -16.23
CA ASN A 283 2.99 31.12 -15.90
C ASN A 283 3.53 29.70 -15.66
N ARG A 284 4.50 29.60 -14.74
CA ARG A 284 5.36 28.43 -14.58
C ARG A 284 5.73 28.16 -13.12
N ILE A 285 5.84 26.88 -12.75
CA ILE A 285 6.51 26.48 -11.52
C ILE A 285 8.04 26.48 -11.73
N THR A 286 8.73 27.25 -10.89
CA THR A 286 10.19 27.46 -10.98
C THR A 286 10.96 26.78 -9.86
N GLY A 287 10.27 26.15 -8.91
CA GLY A 287 10.91 25.48 -7.78
C GLY A 287 9.96 25.19 -6.64
N VAL A 288 10.52 24.92 -5.47
CA VAL A 288 9.78 24.51 -4.28
C VAL A 288 10.31 25.21 -3.02
N GLU A 289 9.41 25.40 -2.05
CA GLU A 289 9.71 25.69 -0.65
C GLU A 289 9.52 24.41 0.17
N PHE A 290 10.44 24.13 1.09
CA PHE A 290 10.37 22.97 1.97
C PHE A 290 10.99 23.26 3.33
N VAL A 291 10.72 22.40 4.32
CA VAL A 291 11.32 22.46 5.65
C VAL A 291 12.30 21.29 5.81
N LYS A 292 13.55 21.58 6.20
CA LYS A 292 14.57 20.60 6.57
C LYS A 292 15.31 21.10 7.82
N GLY A 293 15.47 20.23 8.82
CA GLY A 293 16.11 20.62 10.09
C GLY A 293 15.37 21.72 10.88
N GLY A 294 14.06 21.88 10.64
CA GLY A 294 13.26 22.97 11.23
C GLY A 294 13.39 24.32 10.52
N GLU A 295 14.22 24.41 9.48
CA GLU A 295 14.44 25.64 8.71
C GLU A 295 13.77 25.57 7.34
N LYS A 296 13.30 26.73 6.88
CA LYS A 296 12.75 26.88 5.53
C LYS A 296 13.89 26.93 4.51
N GLN A 297 13.77 26.13 3.48
CA GLN A 297 14.73 25.96 2.39
C GLN A 297 14.03 26.13 1.04
N TYR A 298 14.84 26.38 0.00
CA TYR A 298 14.35 26.57 -1.37
C TYR A 298 15.22 25.78 -2.36
N ALA A 299 14.58 25.22 -3.38
CA ALA A 299 15.27 24.60 -4.51
C ALA A 299 14.61 25.02 -5.83
N MET A 300 15.42 25.25 -6.86
CA MET A 300 15.00 25.77 -8.17
C MET A 300 15.02 24.66 -9.23
N ALA A 301 14.02 24.67 -10.11
CA ALA A 301 13.90 23.76 -11.24
C ALA A 301 13.97 24.53 -12.58
N THR A 302 14.91 24.18 -13.44
CA THR A 302 15.10 24.78 -14.78
C THR A 302 14.22 24.13 -15.84
N LYS A 303 13.69 22.92 -15.59
CA LYS A 303 12.72 22.23 -16.46
C LYS A 303 11.41 22.00 -15.73
N GLU A 304 11.29 20.93 -14.94
CA GLU A 304 10.01 20.55 -14.34
C GLU A 304 10.12 20.15 -12.86
N VAL A 305 9.07 20.46 -12.09
CA VAL A 305 8.79 19.85 -10.80
C VAL A 305 7.83 18.69 -11.02
N VAL A 306 8.13 17.52 -10.46
CA VAL A 306 7.31 16.31 -10.53
C VAL A 306 6.79 15.96 -9.14
N LEU A 307 5.49 16.09 -8.95
CA LEU A 307 4.82 15.80 -7.69
C LEU A 307 4.48 14.31 -7.61
N SER A 308 5.06 13.60 -6.63
CA SER A 308 4.87 12.18 -6.38
C SER A 308 4.58 11.90 -4.90
N ALA A 309 3.87 12.82 -4.24
CA ALA A 309 3.54 12.78 -2.80
C ALA A 309 2.29 11.91 -2.49
N GLY A 310 1.76 11.20 -3.48
CA GLY A 310 0.66 10.25 -3.35
C GLY A 310 -0.72 10.90 -3.31
N ALA A 311 -1.76 10.07 -3.26
CA ALA A 311 -3.16 10.50 -3.32
C ALA A 311 -3.61 11.47 -2.22
N ILE A 312 -2.84 11.63 -1.14
CA ILE A 312 -3.12 12.61 -0.08
C ILE A 312 -2.17 13.79 -0.16
N GLY A 313 -0.85 13.54 -0.27
CA GLY A 313 0.15 14.61 -0.26
C GLY A 313 0.15 15.48 -1.51
N SER A 314 -0.09 14.90 -2.68
CA SER A 314 -0.09 15.63 -3.95
C SER A 314 -1.20 16.70 -4.05
N PRO A 315 -2.50 16.38 -3.84
CA PRO A 315 -3.52 17.43 -3.80
C PRO A 315 -3.27 18.42 -2.66
N HIS A 316 -2.73 17.97 -1.51
CA HIS A 316 -2.42 18.85 -0.38
C HIS A 316 -1.41 19.94 -0.76
N ILE A 317 -0.31 19.57 -1.42
CA ILE A 317 0.72 20.52 -1.88
C ILE A 317 0.18 21.45 -2.97
N LEU A 318 -0.64 20.95 -3.91
CA LEU A 318 -1.29 21.79 -4.92
C LEU A 318 -2.19 22.86 -4.28
N LEU A 319 -3.04 22.45 -3.34
CA LEU A 319 -3.94 23.35 -2.62
C LEU A 319 -3.15 24.42 -1.82
N LEU A 320 -2.10 24.02 -1.08
CA LEU A 320 -1.22 24.97 -0.35
C LEU A 320 -0.51 25.96 -1.29
N SER A 321 -0.33 25.57 -2.54
CA SER A 321 0.30 26.37 -3.59
C SER A 321 -0.68 27.28 -4.34
N GLY A 322 -1.95 27.33 -3.94
CA GLY A 322 -2.98 28.14 -4.59
C GLY A 322 -3.51 27.54 -5.90
N ILE A 323 -3.29 26.24 -6.13
CA ILE A 323 -3.77 25.51 -7.30
C ILE A 323 -4.89 24.57 -6.83
N GLY A 324 -6.14 24.98 -7.02
CA GLY A 324 -7.28 24.23 -6.52
C GLY A 324 -8.60 25.01 -6.59
N PRO A 325 -9.66 24.55 -5.90
CA PRO A 325 -10.97 25.19 -5.96
C PRO A 325 -10.90 26.62 -5.38
N GLN A 326 -11.12 27.63 -6.22
CA GLN A 326 -10.98 29.05 -5.86
C GLN A 326 -11.77 29.43 -4.60
N GLN A 327 -13.01 28.93 -4.47
CA GLN A 327 -13.84 29.23 -3.30
C GLN A 327 -13.18 28.71 -2.01
N HIS A 328 -12.77 27.44 -1.96
CA HIS A 328 -12.15 26.82 -0.79
C HIS A 328 -10.83 27.52 -0.42
N LEU A 329 -10.01 27.88 -1.42
CA LEU A 329 -8.74 28.59 -1.20
C LEU A 329 -8.96 29.98 -0.59
N ASN A 330 -9.95 30.73 -1.09
CA ASN A 330 -10.30 32.05 -0.53
C ASN A 330 -10.82 31.94 0.90
N GLU A 331 -11.64 30.92 1.21
CA GLU A 331 -12.22 30.70 2.56
C GLU A 331 -11.14 30.53 3.64
N ILE A 332 -9.99 29.94 3.31
CA ILE A 332 -8.87 29.71 4.23
C ILE A 332 -7.70 30.70 4.03
N GLY A 333 -7.90 31.73 3.22
CA GLY A 333 -6.93 32.82 3.03
C GLY A 333 -5.69 32.47 2.20
N ILE A 334 -5.81 31.58 1.21
CA ILE A 334 -4.74 31.28 0.25
C ILE A 334 -4.99 32.00 -1.08
N ASP A 335 -3.98 32.75 -1.53
CA ASP A 335 -4.01 33.39 -2.84
C ASP A 335 -4.15 32.35 -3.97
N VAL A 336 -5.15 32.54 -4.82
CA VAL A 336 -5.39 31.66 -5.97
C VAL A 336 -4.37 31.94 -7.07
N VAL A 337 -3.58 30.93 -7.39
CA VAL A 337 -2.70 30.88 -8.57
C VAL A 337 -3.49 30.40 -9.78
N LYS A 338 -4.26 29.34 -9.61
CA LYS A 338 -5.07 28.73 -10.67
C LYS A 338 -6.31 28.10 -10.05
N ASP A 339 -7.47 28.51 -10.53
CA ASP A 339 -8.71 27.79 -10.24
C ASP A 339 -8.68 26.43 -10.95
N ALA A 340 -8.67 25.38 -10.14
CA ALA A 340 -8.62 23.99 -10.54
C ALA A 340 -9.59 23.20 -9.65
N PRO A 341 -10.90 23.24 -9.95
CA PRO A 341 -11.96 22.80 -9.03
C PRO A 341 -11.93 21.30 -8.71
N PHE A 342 -11.21 20.51 -9.51
CA PHE A 342 -11.11 19.07 -9.36
C PHE A 342 -9.91 18.62 -8.49
N VAL A 343 -9.01 19.52 -8.07
CA VAL A 343 -7.93 19.17 -7.14
C VAL A 343 -8.50 18.72 -5.80
N GLY A 344 -8.10 17.53 -5.37
CA GLY A 344 -8.57 16.90 -4.14
C GLY A 344 -9.89 16.14 -4.29
N LYS A 345 -10.62 16.27 -5.41
CA LYS A 345 -11.88 15.53 -5.67
C LYS A 345 -11.61 14.11 -6.17
N ASN A 346 -12.64 13.28 -6.25
CA ASN A 346 -12.55 11.92 -6.81
C ASN A 346 -11.57 11.00 -6.03
N LEU A 347 -11.48 11.19 -4.71
CA LEU A 347 -10.77 10.26 -3.85
C LEU A 347 -11.49 8.91 -3.87
N GLN A 348 -10.87 7.90 -4.46
CA GLN A 348 -11.38 6.53 -4.46
C GLN A 348 -10.45 5.66 -3.62
N ASP A 349 -11.01 4.67 -2.94
CA ASP A 349 -10.24 3.67 -2.19
C ASP A 349 -11.00 2.35 -2.18
N HIS A 350 -10.26 1.26 -2.06
CA HIS A 350 -10.82 -0.07 -1.89
C HIS A 350 -11.22 -0.28 -0.43
N ILE A 351 -12.50 -0.53 -0.21
CA ILE A 351 -13.02 -0.94 1.10
C ILE A 351 -12.86 -2.45 1.26
N LEU A 352 -12.30 -2.87 2.39
CA LEU A 352 -12.30 -4.24 2.85
C LEU A 352 -13.45 -4.50 3.84
N PHE A 353 -13.90 -5.74 3.88
CA PHE A 353 -14.79 -6.28 4.91
C PHE A 353 -14.16 -7.52 5.54
N LEU A 354 -13.90 -7.43 6.84
CA LEU A 354 -13.29 -8.52 7.63
C LEU A 354 -14.30 -9.60 8.05
N GLY A 355 -15.60 -9.26 8.11
CA GLY A 355 -16.63 -10.13 8.66
C GLY A 355 -16.86 -11.41 7.85
N ASN A 356 -17.76 -12.27 8.33
CA ASN A 356 -17.95 -13.63 7.83
C ASN A 356 -16.70 -14.50 8.08
N ILE A 357 -16.27 -14.53 9.35
CA ILE A 357 -15.08 -15.23 9.87
C ILE A 357 -15.46 -16.66 10.23
N PHE A 358 -14.62 -17.61 9.83
CA PHE A 358 -14.80 -19.03 10.07
C PHE A 358 -13.71 -19.61 10.97
N ALA A 359 -14.04 -20.55 11.84
CA ALA A 359 -13.11 -21.47 12.47
C ALA A 359 -12.84 -22.66 11.53
N LEU A 360 -11.60 -23.13 11.50
CA LEU A 360 -11.18 -24.37 10.82
C LEU A 360 -10.88 -25.45 11.87
N THR A 361 -11.87 -26.26 12.24
CA THR A 361 -11.74 -27.15 13.40
C THR A 361 -10.86 -28.39 13.18
N ASN A 362 -10.57 -28.74 11.93
CA ASN A 362 -9.73 -29.89 11.57
C ASN A 362 -8.30 -29.48 11.21
N VAL A 363 -7.95 -28.20 11.36
CA VAL A 363 -6.61 -27.66 11.12
C VAL A 363 -5.92 -27.43 12.46
N ASN A 364 -4.74 -28.01 12.64
CA ASN A 364 -3.96 -27.87 13.88
C ASN A 364 -2.87 -26.79 13.72
N LEU A 365 -3.28 -25.52 13.68
CA LEU A 365 -2.38 -24.36 13.72
C LEU A 365 -2.62 -23.60 15.02
N ASN A 366 -1.73 -23.77 15.99
CA ASN A 366 -1.87 -23.22 17.34
C ASN A 366 -0.48 -22.91 17.94
N THR A 367 -0.40 -21.86 18.75
CA THR A 367 0.77 -21.54 19.57
C THR A 367 0.52 -21.91 21.03
N ALA A 368 1.06 -23.05 21.47
CA ALA A 368 0.91 -23.52 22.86
C ALA A 368 1.55 -22.55 23.87
N ASP A 369 2.74 -22.03 23.55
CA ASP A 369 3.42 -20.93 24.25
C ASP A 369 3.73 -19.80 23.24
N PRO A 370 2.92 -18.73 23.23
CA PRO A 370 3.09 -17.56 22.37
C PRO A 370 4.49 -16.92 22.41
N GLU A 371 5.12 -16.81 23.58
CA GLU A 371 6.39 -16.10 23.74
C GLU A 371 7.56 -16.97 23.28
N GLN A 372 7.54 -18.26 23.62
CA GLN A 372 8.51 -19.21 23.08
C GLN A 372 8.41 -19.30 21.56
N PHE A 373 7.19 -19.35 21.00
CA PHE A 373 6.96 -19.40 19.56
C PHE A 373 7.58 -18.20 18.83
N LYS A 374 7.41 -16.98 19.35
CA LYS A 374 8.02 -15.76 18.77
C LYS A 374 9.55 -15.91 18.67
N VAL A 375 10.20 -16.35 19.75
CA VAL A 375 11.67 -16.50 19.80
C VAL A 375 12.14 -17.56 18.82
N GLU A 376 11.50 -18.73 18.80
CA GLU A 376 11.88 -19.86 17.94
C GLU A 376 11.70 -19.54 16.45
N GLU A 377 10.55 -19.00 16.06
CA GLU A 377 10.29 -18.66 14.66
C GLU A 377 11.13 -17.45 14.21
N PHE A 378 11.45 -16.51 15.09
CA PHE A 378 12.36 -15.41 14.75
C PHE A 378 13.80 -15.91 14.59
N PHE A 379 14.26 -16.83 15.43
CA PHE A 379 15.56 -17.49 15.26
C PHE A 379 15.65 -18.22 13.92
N LYS A 380 14.61 -19.00 13.58
CA LYS A 380 14.50 -19.69 12.28
C LYS A 380 14.53 -18.71 11.11
N TYR A 381 13.81 -17.59 11.20
CA TYR A 381 13.85 -16.53 10.18
C TYR A 381 15.23 -15.87 10.06
N LEU A 382 15.90 -15.59 11.19
CA LEU A 382 17.25 -15.02 11.18
C LEU A 382 18.26 -15.95 10.53
N MET A 383 18.20 -17.24 10.84
CA MET A 383 19.16 -18.22 10.34
C MET A 383 18.89 -18.62 8.89
N HIS A 384 17.62 -18.89 8.55
CA HIS A 384 17.23 -19.56 7.31
C HIS A 384 16.34 -18.72 6.38
N ARG A 385 15.85 -17.55 6.82
CA ARG A 385 14.88 -16.73 6.07
C ARG A 385 13.59 -17.50 5.73
N THR A 386 13.11 -18.32 6.66
CA THR A 386 11.88 -19.13 6.51
C THR A 386 11.06 -19.09 7.78
N GLY A 387 9.80 -19.53 7.69
CA GLY A 387 8.90 -19.61 8.84
C GLY A 387 7.98 -18.39 8.97
N TYR A 388 7.33 -18.26 10.12
CA TYR A 388 6.25 -17.31 10.37
C TYR A 388 6.60 -15.87 9.94
N TYR A 389 7.79 -15.39 10.31
CA TYR A 389 8.25 -14.02 10.01
C TYR A 389 8.59 -13.74 8.53
N SER A 390 8.71 -14.78 7.69
CA SER A 390 8.95 -14.63 6.24
C SER A 390 7.66 -14.42 5.42
N THR A 391 6.49 -14.50 6.06
CA THR A 391 5.18 -14.36 5.41
C THR A 391 4.55 -13.00 5.71
N ILE A 392 3.41 -12.68 5.10
CA ILE A 392 2.65 -11.44 5.37
C ILE A 392 1.41 -11.69 6.24
N GLY A 393 1.31 -12.86 6.88
CA GLY A 393 0.14 -13.24 7.70
C GLY A 393 -1.12 -13.56 6.89
N THR A 394 -1.29 -12.97 5.70
CA THR A 394 -2.16 -13.53 4.65
C THR A 394 -1.36 -14.52 3.82
N TYR A 395 -2.00 -15.62 3.45
CA TYR A 395 -1.44 -16.52 2.45
C TYR A 395 -1.31 -15.75 1.11
N ASP A 396 -0.31 -16.11 0.29
CA ASP A 396 -0.06 -15.46 -1.00
C ASP A 396 -1.16 -15.77 -2.03
N PHE A 397 -2.03 -16.70 -1.64
CA PHE A 397 -3.28 -17.04 -2.27
C PHE A 397 -4.36 -15.95 -2.12
N MET A 398 -4.96 -15.57 -3.26
CA MET A 398 -6.06 -14.63 -3.36
C MET A 398 -7.02 -15.01 -4.48
N SER A 399 -8.18 -14.34 -4.52
CA SER A 399 -9.15 -14.57 -5.57
C SER A 399 -9.80 -13.30 -6.11
N PHE A 400 -10.22 -13.40 -7.36
CA PHE A 400 -10.93 -12.37 -8.11
C PHE A 400 -12.22 -13.00 -8.63
N ILE A 401 -13.35 -12.53 -8.13
CA ILE A 401 -14.65 -13.14 -8.42
C ILE A 401 -15.64 -12.10 -8.93
N ASN A 402 -16.73 -12.59 -9.52
CA ASN A 402 -17.85 -11.77 -9.93
C ASN A 402 -19.04 -11.97 -9.00
N THR A 403 -19.61 -10.89 -8.49
CA THR A 403 -20.95 -10.94 -7.88
C THR A 403 -22.01 -11.14 -8.97
N PRO A 404 -23.24 -11.59 -8.61
CA PRO A 404 -24.36 -11.62 -9.54
C PRO A 404 -24.76 -10.25 -10.12
N LEU A 405 -24.22 -9.14 -9.57
CA LEU A 405 -24.43 -7.79 -10.06
C LEU A 405 -23.48 -7.40 -11.20
N ASN A 406 -22.46 -8.22 -11.50
CA ASN A 406 -21.46 -7.97 -12.54
C ASN A 406 -21.62 -8.85 -13.79
N LYS A 407 -22.86 -9.23 -14.13
CA LYS A 407 -23.16 -10.15 -15.24
C LYS A 407 -22.70 -9.65 -16.60
N ASP A 408 -22.67 -8.33 -16.80
CA ASP A 408 -22.34 -7.73 -18.09
C ASP A 408 -20.84 -7.65 -18.37
N ASN A 409 -19.99 -7.89 -17.37
CA ASN A 409 -18.53 -7.82 -17.51
C ASN A 409 -17.82 -9.01 -16.84
N PRO A 410 -18.06 -10.25 -17.29
CA PRO A 410 -17.57 -11.47 -16.62
C PRO A 410 -16.04 -11.60 -16.59
N GLN A 411 -15.31 -10.83 -17.41
CA GLN A 411 -13.84 -10.79 -17.46
C GLN A 411 -13.23 -9.67 -16.61
N HIS A 412 -14.05 -8.85 -15.95
CA HIS A 412 -13.64 -7.69 -15.15
C HIS A 412 -14.18 -7.83 -13.73
N PRO A 413 -13.44 -8.44 -12.79
CA PRO A 413 -13.94 -8.77 -11.45
C PRO A 413 -14.37 -7.52 -10.67
N ASP A 414 -15.42 -7.62 -9.87
CA ASP A 414 -15.84 -6.58 -8.93
C ASP A 414 -15.38 -6.83 -7.49
N ILE A 415 -14.90 -8.04 -7.18
CA ILE A 415 -14.46 -8.43 -5.84
C ILE A 415 -13.08 -9.08 -5.90
N GLN A 416 -12.18 -8.63 -5.03
CA GLN A 416 -10.95 -9.33 -4.66
C GLN A 416 -11.10 -9.87 -3.24
N ILE A 417 -10.59 -11.07 -2.96
CA ILE A 417 -10.58 -11.62 -1.61
C ILE A 417 -9.14 -11.94 -1.22
N HIS A 418 -8.71 -11.37 -0.10
CA HIS A 418 -7.47 -11.77 0.56
C HIS A 418 -7.81 -12.86 1.58
N HIS A 419 -7.14 -14.01 1.49
CA HIS A 419 -7.42 -15.14 2.37
C HIS A 419 -6.55 -15.06 3.63
N LEU A 420 -7.08 -14.42 4.67
CA LEU A 420 -6.41 -14.29 5.96
C LEU A 420 -6.61 -15.57 6.78
N ILE A 421 -5.51 -16.19 7.18
CA ILE A 421 -5.51 -17.36 8.06
C ILE A 421 -4.76 -17.00 9.33
N VAL A 422 -5.41 -17.21 10.47
CA VAL A 422 -4.93 -16.81 11.77
C VAL A 422 -4.82 -18.06 12.64
N MET A 423 -3.64 -18.30 13.22
CA MET A 423 -3.44 -19.46 14.10
C MET A 423 -4.22 -19.29 15.39
N ALA A 424 -4.63 -20.38 16.06
CA ALA A 424 -5.22 -20.26 17.38
C ALA A 424 -4.22 -19.61 18.35
N LYS A 425 -4.70 -18.64 19.15
CA LYS A 425 -3.90 -17.81 20.05
C LYS A 425 -2.76 -17.06 19.34
N ASP A 426 -3.03 -16.57 18.13
CA ASP A 426 -2.01 -15.92 17.31
C ASP A 426 -1.28 -14.82 18.11
N PRO A 427 0.06 -14.92 18.20
CA PRO A 427 0.81 -14.11 19.15
C PRO A 427 1.15 -12.71 18.62
N LEU A 428 0.83 -12.41 17.35
CA LEU A 428 1.38 -11.25 16.65
C LEU A 428 0.45 -10.67 15.58
N VAL A 429 0.16 -11.41 14.50
CA VAL A 429 -0.55 -10.88 13.33
C VAL A 429 -1.96 -10.45 13.71
N TRP A 430 -2.71 -11.28 14.42
CA TRP A 430 -4.10 -10.96 14.79
C TRP A 430 -4.21 -9.76 15.73
N PRO A 431 -3.52 -9.72 16.89
CA PRO A 431 -3.62 -8.57 17.78
C PRO A 431 -3.11 -7.27 17.12
N LEU A 432 -2.06 -7.33 16.29
CA LEU A 432 -1.56 -6.17 15.55
C LEU A 432 -2.54 -5.71 14.48
N PHE A 433 -3.12 -6.64 13.71
CA PHE A 433 -4.15 -6.34 12.72
C PHE A 433 -5.34 -5.64 13.40
N LEU A 434 -5.88 -6.21 14.47
CA LEU A 434 -7.04 -5.65 15.16
C LEU A 434 -6.76 -4.25 15.72
N LYS A 435 -5.59 -4.06 16.33
CA LYS A 435 -5.17 -2.77 16.88
C LYS A 435 -4.97 -1.73 15.78
N ASN A 436 -4.15 -2.05 14.78
CA ASN A 436 -3.70 -1.05 13.79
C ASN A 436 -4.71 -0.85 12.65
N GLN A 437 -5.73 -1.71 12.51
CA GLN A 437 -6.93 -1.34 11.75
C GLN A 437 -7.73 -0.20 12.41
N GLY A 438 -7.48 0.07 13.71
CA GLY A 438 -8.16 1.11 14.47
C GLY A 438 -9.48 0.66 15.10
N TYR A 439 -9.76 -0.65 15.21
CA TYR A 439 -10.97 -1.12 15.89
C TYR A 439 -11.01 -0.65 17.34
N ASN A 440 -12.18 -0.26 17.84
CA ASN A 440 -12.33 0.14 19.24
C ASN A 440 -12.17 -1.07 20.19
N GLN A 441 -11.98 -0.81 21.49
CA GLN A 441 -11.69 -1.86 22.47
C GLN A 441 -12.75 -2.97 22.48
N GLU A 442 -14.04 -2.64 22.46
CA GLU A 442 -15.14 -3.62 22.44
C GLU A 442 -15.06 -4.56 21.23
N THR A 443 -14.85 -3.98 20.04
CA THR A 443 -14.72 -4.74 18.79
C THR A 443 -13.47 -5.62 18.80
N ARG A 444 -12.34 -5.10 19.31
CA ARG A 444 -11.09 -5.87 19.44
C ARG A 444 -11.25 -7.04 20.38
N ASP A 445 -11.82 -6.83 21.56
CA ASP A 445 -11.99 -7.89 22.56
C ASP A 445 -12.88 -9.02 22.02
N TYR A 446 -13.97 -8.65 21.35
CA TYR A 446 -14.85 -9.60 20.67
C TYR A 446 -14.09 -10.42 19.61
N LEU A 447 -13.38 -9.76 18.68
CA LEU A 447 -12.66 -10.42 17.59
C LEU A 447 -11.47 -11.25 18.10
N GLN A 448 -10.81 -10.81 19.17
CA GLN A 448 -9.72 -11.54 19.82
C GLN A 448 -10.24 -12.83 20.46
N GLN A 449 -11.40 -12.79 21.12
CA GLN A 449 -12.01 -13.97 21.74
C GLN A 449 -12.28 -15.09 20.73
N LEU A 450 -12.65 -14.75 19.49
CA LEU A 450 -12.88 -15.75 18.43
C LEU A 450 -11.63 -16.60 18.15
N ASN A 451 -10.43 -16.04 18.36
CA ASN A 451 -9.15 -16.68 18.04
C ASN A 451 -8.56 -17.53 19.17
N GLU A 452 -9.11 -17.47 20.39
CA GLU A 452 -8.54 -18.13 21.57
C GLU A 452 -8.44 -19.66 21.43
N ASN A 453 -9.40 -20.28 20.75
CA ASN A 453 -9.53 -21.73 20.65
C ASN A 453 -9.56 -22.26 19.21
N HIS A 454 -9.45 -21.38 18.23
CA HIS A 454 -9.67 -21.72 16.83
C HIS A 454 -8.63 -21.07 15.91
N THR A 455 -8.11 -21.87 14.98
CA THR A 455 -7.55 -21.32 13.74
C THR A 455 -8.69 -20.65 12.98
N LEU A 456 -8.52 -19.38 12.65
CA LEU A 456 -9.53 -18.60 11.92
C LEU A 456 -9.17 -18.49 10.44
N PHE A 457 -10.21 -18.47 9.62
CA PHE A 457 -10.20 -18.03 8.23
C PHE A 457 -11.14 -16.84 8.09
N SER A 458 -10.58 -15.70 7.70
CA SER A 458 -11.36 -14.54 7.26
C SER A 458 -11.16 -14.34 5.76
N PRO A 459 -12.23 -14.43 4.95
CA PRO A 459 -12.20 -13.94 3.59
C PRO A 459 -12.30 -12.42 3.63
N VAL A 460 -11.16 -11.73 3.59
CA VAL A 460 -11.16 -10.26 3.57
C VAL A 460 -11.65 -9.80 2.20
N ILE A 461 -12.94 -9.48 2.12
CA ILE A 461 -13.64 -9.11 0.89
C ILE A 461 -13.29 -7.67 0.56
N THR A 462 -12.78 -7.41 -0.64
CA THR A 462 -12.40 -6.09 -1.12
C THR A 462 -13.23 -5.72 -2.34
N LEU A 463 -13.94 -4.58 -2.27
CA LEU A 463 -14.67 -4.02 -3.41
C LEU A 463 -13.67 -3.35 -4.36
N LEU A 464 -13.59 -3.83 -5.60
CA LEU A 464 -12.59 -3.38 -6.58
C LEU A 464 -13.01 -2.15 -7.38
N ARG A 465 -14.31 -1.91 -7.53
CA ARG A 465 -14.84 -0.84 -8.38
C ARG A 465 -15.93 -0.08 -7.63
N PRO A 466 -15.56 0.70 -6.59
CA PRO A 466 -16.50 1.50 -5.83
C PRO A 466 -17.07 2.63 -6.68
N GLU A 467 -18.36 2.91 -6.49
CA GLU A 467 -19.01 4.13 -7.02
C GLU A 467 -18.89 5.30 -6.05
N SER A 468 -18.75 5.03 -4.75
CA SER A 468 -18.44 6.05 -3.74
C SER A 468 -17.13 6.77 -4.06
N ALA A 469 -17.16 8.11 -3.94
CA ALA A 469 -15.98 8.94 -4.09
C ALA A 469 -15.96 10.07 -3.05
N GLY A 470 -14.76 10.30 -2.53
CA GLY A 470 -14.44 11.25 -1.50
C GLY A 470 -13.73 12.51 -2.00
N GLU A 471 -13.18 13.25 -1.05
CA GLU A 471 -12.31 14.39 -1.32
C GLU A 471 -11.25 14.64 -0.24
N VAL A 472 -10.18 15.33 -0.63
CA VAL A 472 -9.13 15.88 0.25
C VAL A 472 -9.22 17.40 0.21
N LYS A 473 -9.28 18.02 1.39
CA LYS A 473 -9.35 19.47 1.57
C LYS A 473 -8.28 19.98 2.52
N LEU A 474 -7.91 21.24 2.37
CA LEU A 474 -7.12 21.90 3.40
C LEU A 474 -7.97 22.16 4.64
N LYS A 475 -7.37 21.88 5.80
CA LYS A 475 -7.93 22.26 7.10
C LYS A 475 -7.62 23.72 7.43
N SER A 476 -6.40 24.16 7.10
CA SER A 476 -5.93 25.54 7.24
C SER A 476 -4.85 25.83 6.20
N SER A 477 -4.29 27.05 6.22
CA SER A 477 -3.12 27.44 5.42
C SER A 477 -1.78 27.00 6.02
N ASN A 478 -1.79 26.31 7.18
CA ASN A 478 -0.58 25.78 7.80
C ASN A 478 -0.12 24.50 7.09
N PRO A 479 1.05 24.49 6.42
CA PRO A 479 1.46 23.37 5.57
C PRO A 479 1.82 22.09 6.34
N ILE A 480 2.09 22.18 7.65
CA ILE A 480 2.37 20.99 8.48
C ILE A 480 1.11 20.39 9.12
N GLU A 481 -0.04 21.05 8.99
CA GLU A 481 -1.30 20.50 9.46
C GLU A 481 -1.82 19.44 8.47
N LYS A 482 -2.34 18.33 8.97
CA LYS A 482 -2.89 17.27 8.12
C LYS A 482 -4.15 17.78 7.39
N PRO A 483 -4.36 17.41 6.12
CA PRO A 483 -5.57 17.77 5.40
C PRO A 483 -6.80 17.08 6.00
N LEU A 484 -7.97 17.64 5.72
CA LEU A 484 -9.25 16.97 5.92
C LEU A 484 -9.41 15.93 4.81
N ILE A 485 -9.75 14.70 5.19
CA ILE A 485 -9.97 13.60 4.24
C ILE A 485 -11.38 13.08 4.45
N PHE A 486 -12.20 13.15 3.41
CA PHE A 486 -13.57 12.62 3.41
C PHE A 486 -13.60 11.40 2.51
N ALA A 487 -13.61 10.19 3.09
CA ALA A 487 -13.60 8.95 2.31
C ALA A 487 -14.95 8.70 1.61
N ASN A 488 -16.05 9.14 2.22
CA ASN A 488 -17.43 8.95 1.74
C ASN A 488 -17.78 7.49 1.43
N TYR A 489 -17.25 6.55 2.22
CA TYR A 489 -17.55 5.15 2.05
C TYR A 489 -19.05 4.88 2.16
N PHE A 490 -19.56 4.04 1.26
CA PHE A 490 -20.99 3.71 1.19
C PHE A 490 -21.88 4.95 1.01
N SER A 491 -21.37 5.96 0.29
CA SER A 491 -22.21 7.06 -0.21
C SER A 491 -23.10 6.61 -1.37
N HIS A 492 -22.79 5.46 -1.99
CA HIS A 492 -23.60 4.78 -2.97
C HIS A 492 -23.97 3.36 -2.49
N ASP A 493 -25.26 3.00 -2.51
CA ASP A 493 -25.76 1.73 -1.94
C ASP A 493 -25.28 0.49 -2.70
N ASP A 494 -25.05 0.62 -4.01
CA ASP A 494 -24.42 -0.41 -4.86
C ASP A 494 -23.11 -0.98 -4.30
N ASP A 495 -22.32 -0.17 -3.60
CA ASP A 495 -21.07 -0.62 -2.98
C ASP A 495 -21.36 -1.62 -1.86
N VAL A 496 -22.37 -1.33 -1.04
CA VAL A 496 -22.84 -2.20 0.04
C VAL A 496 -23.40 -3.50 -0.53
N HIS A 497 -24.30 -3.39 -1.52
CA HIS A 497 -24.96 -4.56 -2.12
C HIS A 497 -23.95 -5.54 -2.73
N ARG A 498 -22.91 -5.05 -3.43
CA ARG A 498 -21.85 -5.90 -3.99
C ARG A 498 -21.08 -6.66 -2.92
N VAL A 499 -20.72 -6.00 -1.81
CA VAL A 499 -20.03 -6.68 -0.70
C VAL A 499 -20.94 -7.71 -0.03
N VAL A 500 -22.21 -7.42 0.17
CA VAL A 500 -23.19 -8.39 0.73
C VAL A 500 -23.37 -9.60 -0.20
N GLU A 501 -23.42 -9.41 -1.52
CA GLU A 501 -23.44 -10.52 -2.48
C GLU A 501 -22.16 -11.37 -2.43
N ALA A 502 -21.00 -10.75 -2.20
CA ALA A 502 -19.76 -11.49 -1.98
C ALA A 502 -19.80 -12.32 -0.68
N VAL A 503 -20.48 -11.87 0.38
CA VAL A 503 -20.70 -12.70 1.57
C VAL A 503 -21.54 -13.94 1.24
N LYS A 504 -22.57 -13.80 0.41
CA LYS A 504 -23.40 -14.94 -0.06
C LYS A 504 -22.56 -15.95 -0.85
N TYR A 505 -21.57 -15.50 -1.62
CA TYR A 505 -20.60 -16.39 -2.26
C TYR A 505 -19.82 -17.22 -1.24
N HIS A 506 -19.27 -16.60 -0.19
CA HIS A 506 -18.51 -17.32 0.85
C HIS A 506 -19.36 -18.31 1.64
N LYS A 507 -20.66 -18.02 1.84
CA LYS A 507 -21.59 -19.00 2.42
C LYS A 507 -21.74 -20.26 1.56
N ARG A 508 -21.58 -20.16 0.24
CA ARG A 508 -21.51 -21.32 -0.65
C ARG A 508 -20.12 -21.97 -0.61
N PHE A 509 -19.06 -21.18 -0.61
CA PHE A 509 -17.68 -21.67 -0.49
C PHE A 509 -17.48 -22.53 0.77
N ALA A 510 -18.00 -22.10 1.92
CA ALA A 510 -17.93 -22.87 3.17
C ALA A 510 -18.78 -24.16 3.17
N LYS A 511 -19.69 -24.35 2.20
CA LYS A 511 -20.52 -25.55 2.06
C LYS A 511 -19.96 -26.59 1.09
N THR A 512 -18.83 -26.30 0.44
CA THR A 512 -18.13 -27.24 -0.46
C THR A 512 -17.61 -28.46 0.29
N GLU A 513 -17.43 -29.57 -0.42
CA GLU A 513 -16.86 -30.79 0.16
C GLU A 513 -15.41 -30.55 0.59
N ALA A 514 -14.64 -29.81 -0.20
CA ALA A 514 -13.27 -29.42 0.13
C ALA A 514 -13.18 -28.65 1.46
N MET A 515 -14.04 -27.66 1.69
CA MET A 515 -14.00 -26.91 2.95
C MET A 515 -14.56 -27.69 4.14
N ALA A 516 -15.50 -28.62 3.92
CA ALA A 516 -15.98 -29.52 4.97
C ALA A 516 -14.84 -30.37 5.57
N LYS A 517 -13.83 -30.75 4.78
CA LYS A 517 -12.64 -31.47 5.27
C LYS A 517 -11.85 -30.68 6.31
N LEU A 518 -11.85 -29.35 6.20
CA LEU A 518 -11.19 -28.45 7.15
C LEU A 518 -12.04 -28.17 8.40
N GLY A 519 -13.27 -28.70 8.48
CA GLY A 519 -14.17 -28.45 9.59
C GLY A 519 -14.62 -27.00 9.67
N ILE A 520 -14.82 -26.35 8.51
CA ILE A 520 -15.17 -24.94 8.45
C ILE A 520 -16.50 -24.65 9.17
N LYS A 521 -16.51 -23.67 10.07
CA LYS A 521 -17.71 -23.22 10.78
C LYS A 521 -17.67 -21.72 10.98
N ARG A 522 -18.73 -21.00 10.65
CA ARG A 522 -18.79 -19.56 10.91
C ARG A 522 -18.85 -19.28 12.42
N VAL A 523 -18.10 -18.28 12.88
CA VAL A 523 -17.99 -17.96 14.31
C VAL A 523 -18.30 -16.49 14.66
N ASP A 524 -18.39 -15.59 13.68
CA ASP A 524 -18.66 -14.17 13.94
C ASP A 524 -20.15 -13.79 13.91
N TYR A 525 -20.58 -13.15 14.99
CA TYR A 525 -21.87 -12.52 15.24
C TYR A 525 -21.66 -11.25 16.08
N LEU A 526 -21.42 -10.12 15.41
CA LEU A 526 -21.06 -8.85 16.03
C LEU A 526 -22.16 -8.37 17.00
N PRO A 527 -21.83 -8.09 18.28
CA PRO A 527 -22.79 -7.59 19.26
C PRO A 527 -23.51 -6.31 18.80
N ALA A 528 -22.80 -5.38 18.16
CA ALA A 528 -23.36 -4.14 17.62
C ALA A 528 -24.46 -4.34 16.57
N CYS A 529 -24.55 -5.53 15.97
CA CYS A 529 -25.52 -5.87 14.93
C CYS A 529 -26.56 -6.90 15.40
N ALA A 530 -26.62 -7.22 16.70
CA ALA A 530 -27.50 -8.25 17.26
C ALA A 530 -29.01 -7.97 17.11
N LYS A 531 -29.40 -6.75 16.74
CA LYS A 531 -30.80 -6.38 16.45
C LYS A 531 -31.32 -6.96 15.14
N PHE A 532 -30.44 -7.36 14.23
CA PHE A 532 -30.80 -7.95 12.94
C PHE A 532 -30.80 -9.48 13.03
N GLU A 533 -31.59 -10.13 12.18
CA GLU A 533 -31.60 -11.58 12.10
C GLU A 533 -30.22 -12.10 11.68
N LYS A 534 -29.76 -13.19 12.31
CA LYS A 534 -28.46 -13.79 11.98
C LYS A 534 -28.43 -14.19 10.51
N ASP A 535 -27.35 -13.83 9.83
CA ASP A 535 -27.08 -14.15 8.43
C ASP A 535 -28.03 -13.51 7.40
N SER A 536 -28.82 -12.50 7.82
CA SER A 536 -29.63 -11.67 6.93
C SER A 536 -28.76 -10.62 6.22
N ASP A 537 -29.28 -10.06 5.12
CA ASP A 537 -28.59 -9.01 4.37
C ASP A 537 -28.41 -7.75 5.23
N GLU A 538 -29.39 -7.42 6.09
CA GLU A 538 -29.33 -6.30 7.03
C GLU A 538 -28.25 -6.50 8.12
N TYR A 539 -28.08 -7.74 8.60
CA TYR A 539 -26.97 -8.06 9.51
C TYR A 539 -25.62 -7.84 8.81
N HIS A 540 -25.48 -8.30 7.56
CA HIS A 540 -24.23 -8.17 6.81
C HIS A 540 -23.90 -6.72 6.46
N GLU A 541 -24.89 -5.92 6.09
CA GLU A 541 -24.72 -4.48 5.92
C GLU A 541 -24.31 -3.82 7.23
N CYS A 542 -25.00 -4.11 8.34
CA CYS A 542 -24.61 -3.58 9.64
C CYS A 542 -23.15 -3.92 9.98
N ALA A 543 -22.77 -5.19 9.82
CA ALA A 543 -21.42 -5.64 10.07
C ALA A 543 -20.40 -4.91 9.19
N LEU A 544 -20.72 -4.72 7.90
CA LEU A 544 -19.89 -3.97 6.98
C LEU A 544 -19.66 -2.53 7.44
N ARG A 545 -20.70 -1.85 7.93
CA ARG A 545 -20.57 -0.48 8.45
C ARG A 545 -19.79 -0.41 9.78
N GLN A 546 -19.83 -1.48 10.58
CA GLN A 546 -19.09 -1.57 11.84
C GLN A 546 -17.60 -1.85 11.60
N ILE A 547 -17.29 -2.95 10.92
CA ILE A 547 -15.92 -3.48 10.83
C ILE A 547 -15.30 -3.41 9.43
N GLY A 548 -16.02 -2.87 8.44
CA GLY A 548 -15.44 -2.53 7.14
C GLY A 548 -14.45 -1.37 7.29
N SER A 549 -13.32 -1.46 6.57
CA SER A 549 -12.20 -0.53 6.64
C SER A 549 -11.59 -0.34 5.26
N THR A 550 -10.62 0.54 5.15
CA THR A 550 -9.77 0.64 3.96
C THR A 550 -8.81 -0.56 3.84
N ILE A 551 -8.46 -0.98 2.61
CA ILE A 551 -7.27 -1.81 2.35
C ILE A 551 -6.06 -0.97 1.89
N TYR A 552 -6.16 0.33 2.12
CA TYR A 552 -5.12 1.34 1.99
C TYR A 552 -4.69 1.65 0.55
N HIS A 553 -5.66 1.76 -0.36
CA HIS A 553 -5.47 2.02 -1.78
C HIS A 553 -6.07 3.37 -2.26
N PRO A 554 -5.86 4.51 -1.58
CA PRO A 554 -6.41 5.79 -2.04
C PRO A 554 -5.79 6.22 -3.37
N VAL A 555 -6.62 6.71 -4.30
CA VAL A 555 -6.25 7.19 -5.64
C VAL A 555 -7.12 8.39 -6.07
N GLY A 556 -6.80 9.00 -7.22
CA GLY A 556 -7.75 9.81 -8.00
C GLY A 556 -7.91 11.29 -7.64
N THR A 557 -7.24 11.77 -6.61
CA THR A 557 -7.30 13.16 -6.12
C THR A 557 -6.64 14.22 -7.01
N CYS A 558 -5.87 13.79 -8.00
CA CYS A 558 -5.32 14.61 -9.07
C CYS A 558 -5.61 13.96 -10.42
N LYS A 559 -6.82 13.42 -10.58
CA LYS A 559 -7.29 12.66 -11.74
C LYS A 559 -6.80 13.23 -13.08
N MET A 560 -6.30 12.36 -13.95
CA MET A 560 -6.00 12.68 -15.35
C MET A 560 -7.26 12.77 -16.22
N GLY A 561 -7.22 13.64 -17.23
CA GLY A 561 -8.29 13.81 -18.22
C GLY A 561 -8.02 14.96 -19.18
N ALA A 562 -8.80 15.00 -20.26
CA ALA A 562 -8.69 16.05 -21.28
C ALA A 562 -9.36 17.38 -20.84
N ASP A 563 -10.40 17.32 -20.01
CA ASP A 563 -11.16 18.48 -19.57
C ASP A 563 -10.57 19.07 -18.27
N PRO A 564 -9.98 20.28 -18.30
CA PRO A 564 -9.37 20.92 -17.13
C PRO A 564 -10.37 21.33 -16.04
N LEU A 565 -11.69 21.29 -16.29
CA LEU A 565 -12.71 21.49 -15.26
C LEU A 565 -13.04 20.21 -14.49
N MET A 566 -12.76 19.04 -15.09
CA MET A 566 -13.11 17.72 -14.56
C MET A 566 -11.89 16.82 -14.31
N SER A 567 -10.69 17.40 -14.41
CA SER A 567 -9.40 16.73 -14.20
C SER A 567 -8.33 17.73 -13.77
N VAL A 568 -7.23 17.23 -13.22
CA VAL A 568 -6.13 18.04 -12.70
C VAL A 568 -4.92 18.01 -13.63
N VAL A 569 -4.66 16.85 -14.23
CA VAL A 569 -3.57 16.67 -15.18
C VAL A 569 -4.08 16.18 -16.54
N ASP A 570 -3.34 16.48 -17.59
CA ASP A 570 -3.59 15.93 -18.92
C ASP A 570 -3.11 14.46 -19.05
N PRO A 571 -3.35 13.78 -20.18
CA PRO A 571 -2.89 12.39 -20.38
C PRO A 571 -1.36 12.21 -20.37
N GLU A 572 -0.57 13.29 -20.49
CA GLU A 572 0.89 13.26 -20.31
C GLU A 572 1.30 13.66 -18.88
N LEU A 573 0.33 13.77 -17.96
CA LEU A 573 0.50 14.06 -16.54
C LEU A 573 0.90 15.51 -16.21
N ARG A 574 0.77 16.45 -17.16
CA ARG A 574 1.02 17.89 -16.92
C ARG A 574 -0.17 18.53 -16.23
N VAL A 575 0.08 19.36 -15.22
CA VAL A 575 -1.00 20.10 -14.55
C VAL A 575 -1.61 21.12 -15.51
N HIS A 576 -2.93 21.13 -15.61
CA HIS A 576 -3.65 21.95 -16.58
C HIS A 576 -3.39 23.45 -16.39
N GLY A 577 -2.96 24.11 -17.48
CA GLY A 577 -2.76 25.56 -17.52
C GLY A 577 -1.55 26.09 -16.75
N ILE A 578 -0.68 25.22 -16.23
CA ILE A 578 0.54 25.58 -15.50
C ILE A 578 1.75 24.89 -16.15
N LYS A 579 2.78 25.65 -16.48
CA LYS A 579 4.02 25.09 -17.07
C LYS A 579 4.96 24.57 -15.98
N GLY A 580 5.79 23.60 -16.33
CA GLY A 580 6.87 23.10 -15.47
C GLY A 580 6.40 22.27 -14.28
N LEU A 581 5.19 21.70 -14.34
CA LEU A 581 4.61 20.90 -13.25
C LEU A 581 3.91 19.65 -13.78
N ARG A 582 4.26 18.49 -13.22
CA ARG A 582 3.54 17.22 -13.40
C ARG A 582 3.14 16.62 -12.06
N VAL A 583 2.12 15.76 -12.10
CA VAL A 583 1.79 14.85 -10.99
C VAL A 583 1.99 13.41 -11.47
N ALA A 584 2.83 12.64 -10.80
CA ALA A 584 3.19 11.29 -11.17
C ALA A 584 3.12 10.36 -9.96
N ASP A 585 1.91 10.03 -9.54
CA ASP A 585 1.61 9.04 -8.49
C ASP A 585 0.15 8.57 -8.58
N ALA A 586 -0.31 7.79 -7.60
CA ALA A 586 -1.65 7.22 -7.56
C ALA A 586 -2.81 8.24 -7.64
N SER A 587 -2.57 9.50 -7.29
CA SER A 587 -3.57 10.57 -7.39
C SER A 587 -4.10 10.76 -8.81
N ILE A 588 -3.35 10.38 -9.86
CA ILE A 588 -3.76 10.62 -11.25
C ILE A 588 -4.79 9.62 -11.77
N MET A 589 -4.98 8.48 -11.10
CA MET A 589 -5.86 7.42 -11.62
C MET A 589 -7.31 7.92 -11.74
N PRO A 590 -7.92 7.93 -12.93
CA PRO A 590 -9.28 8.48 -13.09
C PRO A 590 -10.35 7.56 -12.48
N LYS A 591 -10.10 6.26 -12.50
CA LYS A 591 -10.82 5.22 -11.76
C LYS A 591 -9.79 4.28 -11.14
N ILE A 592 -10.04 3.82 -9.93
CA ILE A 592 -9.18 2.83 -9.27
C ILE A 592 -9.13 1.53 -10.09
N VAL A 593 -7.98 0.86 -10.10
CA VAL A 593 -7.80 -0.41 -10.82
C VAL A 593 -8.34 -1.58 -10.01
N SER A 594 -8.67 -2.69 -10.66
CA SER A 594 -9.20 -3.90 -10.05
C SER A 594 -8.09 -4.76 -9.41
N GLY A 595 -7.42 -4.22 -8.39
CA GLY A 595 -6.36 -4.88 -7.62
C GLY A 595 -5.55 -3.91 -6.74
N ASN A 596 -4.46 -4.39 -6.15
CA ASN A 596 -3.61 -3.55 -5.29
C ASN A 596 -2.93 -2.41 -6.08
N THR A 597 -2.78 -1.23 -5.48
CA THR A 597 -2.38 -0.01 -6.22
C THR A 597 -0.87 0.28 -6.25
N ASN A 598 -0.04 -0.55 -5.61
CA ASN A 598 1.41 -0.35 -5.60
C ASN A 598 2.04 -0.52 -6.99
N ALA A 599 1.78 -1.63 -7.69
CA ALA A 599 2.34 -1.86 -9.02
C ALA A 599 1.85 -0.81 -10.04
N PRO A 600 0.55 -0.45 -10.12
CA PRO A 600 0.08 0.64 -10.96
C PRO A 600 0.77 1.98 -10.66
N SER A 601 1.05 2.28 -9.38
CA SER A 601 1.79 3.50 -9.00
C SER A 601 3.22 3.50 -9.54
N ILE A 602 3.92 2.36 -9.48
CA ILE A 602 5.27 2.21 -10.06
C ILE A 602 5.23 2.37 -11.58
N MET A 603 4.23 1.75 -12.23
CA MET A 603 4.00 1.88 -13.68
C MET A 603 3.78 3.34 -14.09
N ILE A 604 3.00 4.10 -13.33
CA ILE A 604 2.81 5.55 -13.54
C ILE A 604 4.16 6.29 -13.46
N GLY A 605 5.00 5.97 -12.47
CA GLY A 605 6.33 6.57 -12.32
C GLY A 605 7.28 6.27 -13.48
N GLU A 606 7.36 5.02 -13.93
CA GLU A 606 8.14 4.62 -15.11
C GLU A 606 7.70 5.35 -16.37
N ARG A 607 6.39 5.46 -16.57
CA ARG A 607 5.81 6.10 -17.73
C ARG A 607 6.00 7.62 -17.70
N ALA A 608 5.86 8.23 -16.52
CA ALA A 608 6.13 9.66 -16.34
C ALA A 608 7.58 10.01 -16.73
N ALA A 609 8.54 9.16 -16.35
CA ALA A 609 9.93 9.35 -16.75
C ALA A 609 10.11 9.31 -18.28
N ASP A 610 9.42 8.42 -18.99
CA ASP A 610 9.46 8.36 -20.45
C ASP A 610 8.80 9.60 -21.10
N PHE A 611 7.69 10.10 -20.55
CA PHE A 611 7.08 11.36 -21.02
C PHE A 611 8.01 12.56 -20.85
N ILE A 612 8.72 12.64 -19.72
CA ILE A 612 9.70 13.70 -19.45
C ILE A 612 10.89 13.56 -20.40
N LYS A 613 11.42 12.33 -20.59
CA LYS A 613 12.47 12.03 -21.57
C LYS A 613 12.08 12.49 -22.97
N LYS A 614 10.89 12.15 -23.44
CA LYS A 614 10.38 12.57 -24.76
C LYS A 614 10.24 14.09 -24.91
N ALA A 615 9.98 14.81 -23.81
CA ALA A 615 9.79 16.26 -23.86
C ALA A 615 11.11 17.06 -23.83
N TRP A 616 12.21 16.47 -23.33
CA TRP A 616 13.44 17.21 -23.01
C TRP A 616 14.74 16.59 -23.55
N LEU A 617 14.69 15.38 -24.12
CA LEU A 617 15.75 14.80 -24.95
C LEU A 617 15.45 15.06 -26.42
#